data_AF-A0A6H5I8H6-F1
#
_entry.id   AF-A0A6H5I8H6-F1
#
_cell.length_a   1.000
_cell.length_b   1.000
_cell.length_c   1.000
_cell.angle_alpha   90.00
_cell.angle_beta   90.00
_cell.angle_gamma   90.00
#
_symmetry.space_group_name_H-M   'P 1'
#
loop_
_entity.id
_entity.type
_entity.pdbx_description
1 polymer ?
#
loop_
_entity_poly.entity_id
_entity_poly.type
_entity_poly.pdbx_seq_one_letter_code
_entity_poly.pdbx_strand_id
1 'polypeptide(L)'
;MKRKVRDLITLRTHTHGWIQHDSPNTYKYQHDAAPQSTPKEKTAAKTWARSFLHKTMAKVKSLQKTVQKQLTPLIILRRTADPERYRFKKDCQREKCNEKNWCGKSMDTPGEISRNKRKKKFKNLISDVFFDEESNESTYGALASGSRTLLQNINAYGHYDGRTPSVKKPEKRSRSSPPSTSTEKVVKMSRTDQKITLPADGEGAPAWFRAYEKRLNGTLGEIKGRIDSLEARFGALDTRVEEIARQQGEQKGLIAENTREIRELDQRISSEITDLRGHLTNNLNEINTLRADLNATSRPVSAAHLDLLSSADLCEVRIAGIPSAIETDSVTTAELVLEALQLNRLALLILKVRSWLPQTQASVDAATASTSTGVTRRTMVVRLASAGARDVLLVAAPRLRLPPIGPIFGIEHDGPDRLHMSAILPGPLYGIYKKCQTASRALKYLPPIVRGLRIYMRQSRKSSLISIDGEADLAKLKPHTS
;
A
#
# COMPACT_ATOMS: atom_id res chain seq x y z
N MET A 1 10.46 -15.22 -20.71
CA MET A 1 9.33 -15.88 -20.02
C MET A 1 8.23 -14.88 -19.65
N LYS A 2 8.52 -13.77 -18.95
CA LYS A 2 7.55 -12.69 -18.68
C LYS A 2 6.93 -12.07 -19.96
N ARG A 3 7.70 -11.93 -21.05
CA ARG A 3 7.19 -11.50 -22.39
C ARG A 3 6.17 -12.50 -22.97
N LYS A 4 6.53 -13.78 -23.08
CA LYS A 4 5.62 -14.84 -23.56
C LYS A 4 4.34 -15.00 -22.73
N VAL A 5 4.36 -14.71 -21.43
CA VAL A 5 3.16 -14.70 -20.57
C VAL A 5 2.31 -13.45 -20.83
N ARG A 6 2.92 -12.30 -21.11
CA ARG A 6 2.23 -11.08 -21.51
C ARG A 6 1.56 -11.25 -22.87
N ASP A 7 2.28 -11.79 -23.87
CA ASP A 7 1.77 -11.99 -25.23
C ASP A 7 0.58 -12.97 -25.29
N LEU A 8 0.55 -13.97 -24.39
CA LEU A 8 -0.57 -14.92 -24.25
C LEU A 8 -1.80 -14.31 -23.55
N ILE A 9 -1.61 -13.32 -22.69
CA ILE A 9 -2.72 -12.56 -22.08
C ILE A 9 -3.29 -11.58 -23.11
N THR A 10 -2.44 -10.97 -23.94
CA THR A 10 -2.86 -10.05 -25.02
C THR A 10 -3.56 -10.78 -26.18
N LEU A 11 -3.18 -12.02 -26.51
CA LEU A 11 -3.91 -12.82 -27.51
C LEU A 11 -5.33 -13.22 -27.06
N ARG A 12 -5.57 -13.31 -25.74
CA ARG A 12 -6.88 -13.66 -25.19
C ARG A 12 -7.86 -12.48 -25.17
N THR A 13 -7.38 -11.25 -25.33
CA THR A 13 -8.21 -10.03 -25.36
C THR A 13 -8.58 -9.57 -26.77
N HIS A 14 -8.07 -10.20 -27.83
CA HIS A 14 -8.31 -9.78 -29.23
C HIS A 14 -9.23 -10.71 -30.04
N THR A 15 -9.94 -11.62 -29.41
CA THR A 15 -11.09 -12.27 -30.04
C THR A 15 -12.32 -11.79 -29.28
N HIS A 16 -13.15 -10.98 -29.95
CA HIS A 16 -14.55 -10.60 -29.70
C HIS A 16 -14.75 -9.08 -29.86
N GLY A 17 -15.51 -8.70 -30.90
CA GLY A 17 -16.10 -7.37 -31.08
C GLY A 17 -15.47 -6.52 -32.19
N TRP A 18 -16.02 -6.62 -33.41
CA TRP A 18 -15.93 -5.51 -34.37
C TRP A 18 -16.94 -4.45 -33.92
N ILE A 19 -16.47 -3.23 -33.64
CA ILE A 19 -17.33 -2.08 -33.39
C ILE A 19 -17.41 -1.31 -34.71
N GLN A 20 -18.58 -1.35 -35.35
CA GLN A 20 -18.89 -0.48 -36.48
C GLN A 20 -19.48 0.82 -35.92
N HIS A 21 -18.90 1.95 -36.30
CA HIS A 21 -19.26 3.28 -35.82
C HIS A 21 -20.46 3.83 -36.59
N ASP A 22 -21.61 3.99 -35.91
CA ASP A 22 -22.71 4.86 -36.36
C ASP A 22 -23.34 5.57 -35.14
N SER A 23 -23.10 6.89 -35.06
CA SER A 23 -23.82 7.93 -34.28
C SER A 23 -23.86 7.85 -32.72
N PRO A 24 -23.83 9.00 -31.99
CA PRO A 24 -23.72 9.02 -30.54
C PRO A 24 -25.09 9.17 -29.88
N ASN A 25 -25.56 8.11 -29.21
CA ASN A 25 -26.40 8.11 -28.00
C ASN A 25 -27.37 6.92 -27.98
N THR A 26 -26.88 5.72 -27.65
CA THR A 26 -27.54 4.74 -26.76
C THR A 26 -26.70 3.46 -26.70
N TYR A 27 -26.20 3.08 -25.53
CA TYR A 27 -25.58 1.78 -25.32
C TYR A 27 -26.64 0.77 -24.85
N LYS A 28 -27.02 -0.18 -25.72
CA LYS A 28 -27.69 -1.42 -25.30
C LYS A 28 -26.69 -2.57 -25.36
N TYR A 29 -26.41 -3.17 -24.20
CA TYR A 29 -25.65 -4.42 -24.12
C TYR A 29 -26.55 -5.58 -24.57
N GLN A 30 -26.27 -6.15 -25.74
CA GLN A 30 -26.79 -7.46 -26.15
C GLN A 30 -25.85 -8.54 -25.60
N HIS A 31 -26.37 -9.38 -24.71
CA HIS A 31 -25.73 -10.62 -24.31
C HIS A 31 -26.00 -11.67 -25.39
N ASP A 32 -25.05 -11.87 -26.30
CA ASP A 32 -25.06 -13.04 -27.17
C ASP A 32 -24.72 -14.29 -26.36
N ALA A 33 -25.59 -15.29 -26.46
CA ALA A 33 -25.47 -16.55 -25.75
C ALA A 33 -24.20 -17.29 -26.20
N ALA A 34 -23.32 -17.59 -25.24
CA ALA A 34 -22.10 -18.34 -25.48
C ALA A 34 -22.41 -19.73 -26.08
N PRO A 35 -21.63 -20.20 -27.08
CA PRO A 35 -21.85 -21.52 -27.67
C PRO A 35 -21.70 -22.61 -26.60
N GLN A 36 -22.72 -23.45 -26.48
CA GLN A 36 -22.72 -24.56 -25.54
C GLN A 36 -21.68 -25.60 -25.97
N SER A 37 -20.48 -25.54 -25.40
CA SER A 37 -19.47 -26.58 -25.59
C SER A 37 -19.99 -27.92 -25.08
N THR A 38 -19.75 -28.95 -25.87
CA THR A 38 -20.26 -30.30 -25.59
C THR A 38 -19.62 -30.87 -24.31
N PRO A 39 -20.30 -31.76 -23.56
CA PRO A 39 -19.73 -32.36 -22.35
C PRO A 39 -18.37 -33.04 -22.56
N LYS A 40 -18.12 -33.56 -23.77
CA LYS A 40 -16.85 -34.18 -24.16
C LYS A 40 -15.71 -33.16 -24.26
N GLU A 41 -15.95 -31.98 -24.85
CA GLU A 41 -14.94 -30.91 -24.94
C GLU A 41 -14.61 -30.31 -23.58
N LYS A 42 -15.62 -30.12 -22.71
CA LYS A 42 -15.40 -29.66 -21.32
C LYS A 42 -14.51 -30.64 -20.53
N THR A 43 -14.67 -31.95 -20.78
CA THR A 43 -13.90 -32.99 -20.10
C THR A 43 -12.47 -33.08 -20.64
N ALA A 44 -12.27 -32.91 -21.95
CA ALA A 44 -10.95 -32.84 -22.57
C ALA A 44 -10.17 -31.60 -22.12
N ALA A 45 -10.80 -30.43 -22.09
CA ALA A 45 -10.19 -29.18 -21.62
C ALA A 45 -9.80 -29.27 -20.13
N LYS A 46 -10.64 -29.87 -19.29
CA LYS A 46 -10.35 -30.07 -17.86
C LYS A 46 -9.18 -31.03 -17.63
N THR A 47 -9.11 -32.10 -18.43
CA THR A 47 -8.01 -33.07 -18.39
C THR A 47 -6.68 -32.46 -18.84
N TRP A 48 -6.71 -31.68 -19.92
CA TRP A 48 -5.54 -30.95 -20.42
C TRP A 48 -5.05 -29.91 -19.40
N ALA A 49 -5.94 -29.12 -18.83
CA ALA A 49 -5.60 -28.11 -17.82
C ALA A 49 -4.95 -28.74 -16.57
N ARG A 50 -5.47 -29.87 -16.09
CA ARG A 50 -4.87 -30.62 -14.98
C ARG A 50 -3.48 -31.14 -15.31
N SER A 51 -3.29 -31.71 -16.50
CA SER A 51 -1.97 -32.19 -16.96
C SER A 51 -0.95 -31.04 -17.07
N PHE A 52 -1.38 -29.91 -17.61
CA PHE A 52 -0.56 -28.71 -17.73
C PHE A 52 -0.16 -28.13 -16.37
N LEU A 53 -1.10 -28.00 -15.43
CA LEU A 53 -0.84 -27.57 -14.05
C LEU A 53 0.13 -28.52 -13.32
N HIS A 54 -0.02 -29.83 -13.51
CA HIS A 54 0.85 -30.79 -12.85
C HIS A 54 2.30 -30.72 -13.38
N LYS A 55 2.47 -30.58 -14.71
CA LYS A 55 3.79 -30.41 -15.34
C LYS A 55 4.46 -29.08 -14.97
N THR A 56 3.70 -28.00 -14.90
CA THR A 56 4.25 -26.68 -14.51
C THR A 56 4.63 -26.66 -13.03
N MET A 57 3.80 -27.21 -12.13
CA MET A 57 4.10 -27.31 -10.70
C MET A 57 5.32 -28.20 -10.42
N ALA A 58 5.50 -29.31 -11.17
CA ALA A 58 6.71 -30.13 -11.06
C ALA A 58 7.97 -29.35 -11.46
N LYS A 59 7.90 -28.53 -12.52
CA LYS A 59 9.02 -27.68 -12.96
C LYS A 59 9.32 -26.56 -11.98
N VAL A 60 8.30 -25.96 -11.36
CA VAL A 60 8.47 -24.96 -10.29
C VAL A 60 9.14 -25.58 -9.06
N LYS A 61 8.70 -26.78 -8.62
CA LYS A 61 9.33 -27.49 -7.50
C LYS A 61 10.80 -27.86 -7.79
N SER A 62 11.11 -28.26 -9.02
CA SER A 62 12.48 -28.52 -9.45
C SER A 62 13.36 -27.26 -9.39
N LEU A 63 12.87 -26.13 -9.92
CA LEU A 63 13.58 -24.85 -9.85
C LEU A 63 13.75 -24.36 -8.41
N GLN A 64 12.73 -24.51 -7.56
CA GLN A 64 12.81 -24.18 -6.14
C GLN A 64 13.89 -25.02 -5.44
N LYS A 65 13.99 -26.32 -5.73
CA LYS A 65 15.03 -27.20 -5.17
C LYS A 65 16.43 -26.79 -5.63
N THR A 66 16.59 -26.38 -6.88
CA THR A 66 17.86 -25.86 -7.42
C THR A 66 18.25 -24.54 -6.76
N VAL A 67 17.31 -23.61 -6.63
CA VAL A 67 17.53 -22.31 -5.96
C VAL A 67 17.86 -22.51 -4.48
N GLN A 68 17.16 -23.42 -3.78
CA GLN A 68 17.46 -23.79 -2.39
C GLN A 68 18.89 -24.34 -2.25
N LYS A 69 19.31 -25.22 -3.17
CA LYS A 69 20.65 -25.82 -3.18
C LYS A 69 21.75 -24.76 -3.39
N GLN A 70 21.48 -23.74 -4.21
CA GLN A 70 22.40 -22.61 -4.45
C GLN A 70 22.44 -21.60 -3.29
N LEU A 71 21.31 -21.36 -2.63
CA LEU A 71 21.22 -20.41 -1.50
C LEU A 71 21.74 -20.98 -0.18
N THR A 72 21.73 -22.30 0.00
CA THR A 72 22.16 -22.95 1.24
C THR A 72 23.61 -22.61 1.64
N PRO A 73 24.62 -22.68 0.75
CA PRO A 73 25.99 -22.26 1.10
C PRO A 73 26.10 -20.75 1.36
N LEU A 74 25.32 -19.91 0.67
CA LEU A 74 25.30 -18.45 0.92
C LEU A 74 24.69 -18.09 2.28
N ILE A 75 23.67 -18.83 2.72
CA ILE A 75 23.07 -18.68 4.05
C ILE A 75 24.07 -19.13 5.13
N ILE A 76 24.85 -20.19 4.87
CA ILE A 76 25.91 -20.65 5.79
C ILE A 76 27.03 -19.61 5.89
N LEU A 77 27.52 -19.08 4.77
CA LEU A 77 28.54 -18.04 4.73
C LEU A 77 28.09 -16.74 5.44
N ARG A 78 26.82 -16.36 5.28
CA ARG A 78 26.25 -15.20 5.98
C ARG A 78 26.10 -15.44 7.49
N ARG A 79 25.89 -16.69 7.93
CA ARG A 79 25.84 -17.06 9.36
C ARG A 79 27.22 -17.09 10.00
N THR A 80 28.26 -17.42 9.25
CA THR A 80 29.65 -17.43 9.75
C THR A 80 30.30 -16.06 9.73
N ALA A 81 29.87 -15.16 8.84
CA ALA A 81 30.42 -13.81 8.72
C ALA A 81 29.94 -12.83 9.82
N ASP A 82 28.82 -13.10 10.49
CA ASP A 82 28.30 -12.22 11.56
C ASP A 82 27.52 -13.04 12.62
N PRO A 83 28.23 -13.74 13.52
CA PRO A 83 27.62 -14.64 14.51
C PRO A 83 26.84 -13.90 15.60
N GLU A 84 27.17 -12.65 15.90
CA GLU A 84 26.52 -11.86 16.96
C GLU A 84 25.11 -11.41 16.56
N ARG A 85 24.95 -10.94 15.32
CA ARG A 85 23.64 -10.53 14.80
C ARG A 85 22.65 -11.70 14.67
N TYR A 86 23.17 -12.91 14.48
CA TYR A 86 22.36 -14.12 14.41
C TYR A 86 21.96 -14.65 15.81
N ARG A 87 22.82 -14.52 16.83
CA ARG A 87 22.46 -14.81 18.23
C ARG A 87 21.36 -13.86 18.72
N PHE A 88 21.51 -12.56 18.46
CA PHE A 88 20.52 -11.55 18.87
C PHE A 88 19.12 -11.82 18.31
N LYS A 89 19.01 -12.26 17.05
CA LYS A 89 17.72 -12.57 16.42
C LYS A 89 17.06 -13.85 16.99
N LYS A 90 17.88 -14.81 17.42
CA LYS A 90 17.41 -16.06 18.05
C LYS A 90 16.95 -15.82 19.48
N ASP A 91 17.63 -14.95 20.22
CA ASP A 91 17.25 -14.55 21.58
C ASP A 91 15.96 -13.70 21.57
N CYS A 92 15.83 -12.80 20.60
CA CYS A 92 14.61 -11.99 20.40
C CYS A 92 13.38 -12.84 19.99
N GLN A 93 13.59 -13.97 19.28
CA GLN A 93 12.51 -14.94 19.01
C GLN A 93 12.19 -15.82 20.23
N ARG A 94 13.17 -16.14 21.07
CA ARG A 94 12.96 -16.86 22.34
C ARG A 94 12.16 -16.02 23.34
N GLU A 95 12.42 -14.71 23.41
CA GLU A 95 11.67 -13.78 24.25
C GLU A 95 10.21 -13.62 23.79
N LYS A 96 9.95 -13.56 22.49
CA LYS A 96 8.58 -13.54 21.94
C LYS A 96 7.79 -14.83 22.17
N CYS A 97 8.46 -15.96 22.34
CA CYS A 97 7.80 -17.24 22.68
C CYS A 97 7.50 -17.35 24.19
N ASN A 98 8.25 -16.67 25.06
CA ASN A 98 8.01 -16.70 26.50
C ASN A 98 6.89 -15.76 26.98
N GLU A 99 6.55 -14.70 26.22
CA GLU A 99 5.43 -13.81 26.56
C GLU A 99 4.04 -14.47 26.47
N LYS A 100 3.91 -15.61 25.79
CA LYS A 100 2.62 -16.34 25.68
C LYS A 100 2.33 -17.34 26.81
N ASN A 101 3.29 -17.61 27.70
CA ASN A 101 3.17 -18.67 28.72
C ASN A 101 3.20 -18.19 30.18
N TRP A 102 2.98 -16.90 30.45
CA TRP A 102 2.90 -16.37 31.82
C TRP A 102 1.48 -15.93 32.19
N CYS A 103 0.59 -16.91 32.31
CA CYS A 103 -0.63 -16.77 33.12
C CYS A 103 -0.60 -17.82 34.23
N GLY A 104 -0.49 -17.35 35.47
CA GLY A 104 -0.79 -18.15 36.66
C GLY A 104 0.37 -18.27 37.64
N LYS A 105 0.51 -17.31 38.56
CA LYS A 105 0.46 -17.52 40.02
C LYS A 105 0.82 -16.23 40.77
N SER A 106 0.02 -15.95 41.79
CA SER A 106 0.15 -14.87 42.76
C SER A 106 1.37 -15.03 43.65
N MET A 107 2.04 -13.93 44.00
CA MET A 107 2.50 -13.66 45.36
C MET A 107 2.95 -12.20 45.53
N ASP A 108 2.87 -11.74 46.78
CA ASP A 108 2.79 -10.36 47.26
C ASP A 108 4.11 -9.54 47.29
N THR A 109 3.97 -8.24 47.00
CA THR A 109 4.79 -7.06 47.43
C THR A 109 6.30 -6.96 47.03
N PRO A 110 6.99 -5.81 47.27
CA PRO A 110 6.79 -4.50 46.62
C PRO A 110 8.08 -4.01 45.91
N GLY A 111 7.98 -3.29 44.79
CA GLY A 111 9.18 -2.86 44.06
C GLY A 111 8.94 -1.84 42.95
N GLU A 112 8.31 -0.71 43.28
CA GLU A 112 7.86 0.27 42.28
C GLU A 112 8.92 1.29 41.81
N ILE A 113 10.18 1.18 42.26
CA ILE A 113 11.27 2.10 41.87
C ILE A 113 12.13 1.55 40.70
N SER A 114 12.05 0.24 40.40
CA SER A 114 12.87 -0.38 39.34
C SER A 114 12.26 -0.28 37.92
N ARG A 115 10.93 -0.11 37.82
CA ARG A 115 10.23 -0.06 36.52
C ARG A 115 10.48 1.22 35.73
N ASN A 116 10.62 2.38 36.40
CA ASN A 116 10.86 3.65 35.71
C ASN A 116 12.31 3.81 35.21
N LYS A 117 13.30 3.20 35.88
CA LYS A 117 14.69 3.18 35.38
C LYS A 117 14.86 2.29 34.14
N ARG A 118 14.17 1.14 34.07
CA ARG A 118 14.23 0.25 32.89
C ARG A 118 13.48 0.83 31.68
N LYS A 119 12.32 1.48 31.87
CA LYS A 119 11.61 2.16 30.78
C LYS A 119 12.40 3.36 30.22
N LYS A 120 13.13 4.10 31.06
CA LYS A 120 13.98 5.22 30.61
C LYS A 120 15.22 4.72 29.87
N LYS A 121 15.84 3.61 30.30
CA LYS A 121 16.99 3.00 29.59
C LYS A 121 16.59 2.38 28.24
N PHE A 122 15.38 1.82 28.13
CA PHE A 122 14.85 1.27 26.88
C PHE A 122 14.40 2.37 25.89
N LYS A 123 13.83 3.48 26.38
CA LYS A 123 13.52 4.64 25.52
C LYS A 123 14.76 5.33 24.97
N ASN A 124 15.83 5.43 25.75
CA ASN A 124 17.09 6.00 25.27
C ASN A 124 17.78 5.08 24.24
N LEU A 125 17.74 3.76 24.42
CA LEU A 125 18.28 2.81 23.43
C LEU A 125 17.53 2.79 22.10
N ILE A 126 16.23 3.10 22.09
CA ILE A 126 15.44 3.18 20.85
C ILE A 126 15.70 4.50 20.11
N SER A 127 16.04 5.58 20.83
CA SER A 127 16.35 6.87 20.23
C SER A 127 17.72 6.90 19.55
N ASP A 128 18.70 6.15 20.08
CA ASP A 128 20.07 6.09 19.52
C ASP A 128 20.20 5.16 18.30
N VAL A 129 19.16 4.37 17.98
CA VAL A 129 19.19 3.40 16.87
C VAL A 129 18.43 3.91 15.62
N PHE A 130 17.76 5.06 15.71
CA PHE A 130 16.85 5.54 14.64
C PHE A 130 17.18 6.90 14.02
N PHE A 131 18.36 7.47 14.24
CA PHE A 131 18.85 8.61 13.46
C PHE A 131 20.28 8.37 12.99
N ASP A 132 20.40 7.90 11.74
CA ASP A 132 21.55 8.10 10.85
C ASP A 132 21.05 7.86 9.41
N GLU A 133 20.39 8.88 8.85
CA GLU A 133 19.84 8.87 7.49
C GLU A 133 20.86 9.27 6.41
N GLU A 134 22.14 9.47 6.76
CA GLU A 134 23.19 9.91 5.81
C GLU A 134 24.09 8.78 5.26
N SER A 135 23.88 7.51 5.61
CA SER A 135 24.78 6.42 5.15
C SER A 135 24.29 5.60 3.93
N ASN A 136 23.13 5.93 3.35
CA ASN A 136 22.53 5.10 2.29
C ASN A 136 23.02 5.39 0.85
N GLU A 137 23.83 6.42 0.60
CA GLU A 137 24.41 6.68 -0.73
C GLU A 137 25.60 5.75 -1.08
N SER A 138 26.27 5.19 -0.07
CA SER A 138 27.41 4.27 -0.26
C SER A 138 27.01 2.91 -0.85
N THR A 139 25.78 2.45 -0.57
CA THR A 139 25.33 1.10 -0.94
C THR A 139 24.93 0.98 -2.42
N TYR A 140 24.57 2.09 -3.08
CA TYR A 140 24.30 2.11 -4.52
C TYR A 140 25.57 2.25 -5.37
N GLY A 141 26.65 2.82 -4.82
CA GLY A 141 27.97 2.85 -5.45
C GLY A 141 28.59 1.45 -5.60
N ALA A 142 28.36 0.55 -4.64
CA ALA A 142 28.89 -0.82 -4.68
C ALA A 142 28.18 -1.75 -5.68
N LEU A 143 26.91 -1.49 -5.99
CA LEU A 143 26.16 -2.20 -7.04
C LEU A 143 26.48 -1.68 -8.45
N ALA A 144 26.76 -0.39 -8.58
CA ALA A 144 27.24 0.21 -9.83
C ALA A 144 28.71 -0.19 -10.15
N SER A 145 29.57 -0.33 -9.13
CA SER A 145 30.94 -0.84 -9.31
C SER A 145 30.96 -2.34 -9.65
N GLY A 146 30.13 -3.16 -9.00
CA GLY A 146 29.98 -4.57 -9.33
C GLY A 146 29.46 -4.81 -10.76
N SER A 147 28.62 -3.92 -11.27
CA SER A 147 28.11 -3.98 -12.65
C SER A 147 29.15 -3.50 -13.69
N ARG A 148 30.02 -2.54 -13.34
CA ARG A 148 31.17 -2.13 -14.17
C ARG A 148 32.22 -3.23 -14.27
N THR A 149 32.53 -3.95 -13.18
CA THR A 149 33.48 -5.06 -13.20
C THR A 149 32.96 -6.25 -14.03
N LEU A 150 31.63 -6.46 -14.06
CA LEU A 150 31.00 -7.51 -14.87
C LEU A 150 30.96 -7.14 -16.37
N LEU A 151 30.81 -5.86 -16.71
CA LEU A 151 30.91 -5.36 -18.09
C LEU A 151 32.37 -5.28 -18.59
N GLN A 152 33.33 -4.97 -17.73
CA GLN A 152 34.76 -5.05 -18.06
C GLN A 152 35.21 -6.50 -18.30
N ASN A 153 34.67 -7.47 -17.55
CA ASN A 153 34.96 -8.90 -17.75
C ASN A 153 34.28 -9.48 -19.01
N ILE A 154 33.18 -8.89 -19.48
CA ILE A 154 32.55 -9.28 -20.76
C ILE A 154 33.30 -8.65 -21.95
N ASN A 155 33.81 -7.42 -21.83
CA ASN A 155 34.66 -6.81 -22.85
C ASN A 155 36.06 -7.45 -22.94
N ALA A 156 36.57 -8.07 -21.86
CA ALA A 156 37.82 -8.82 -21.88
C ALA A 156 37.74 -10.15 -22.67
N TYR A 157 36.54 -10.64 -22.99
CA TYR A 157 36.32 -11.82 -23.85
C TYR A 157 36.09 -11.46 -25.33
N GLY A 158 36.20 -10.18 -25.71
CA GLY A 158 35.88 -9.67 -27.04
C GLY A 158 37.07 -9.23 -27.92
N HIS A 159 38.32 -9.48 -27.52
CA HIS A 159 39.50 -9.22 -28.36
C HIS A 159 40.14 -10.54 -28.81
N TYR A 160 39.65 -11.08 -29.93
CA TYR A 160 40.43 -11.99 -30.76
C TYR A 160 41.21 -11.14 -31.76
N ASP A 161 42.45 -10.83 -31.40
CA ASP A 161 43.43 -10.27 -32.34
C ASP A 161 43.72 -11.31 -33.42
N GLY A 162 43.58 -10.89 -34.68
CA GLY A 162 43.95 -11.65 -35.86
C GLY A 162 45.46 -11.84 -35.98
N ARG A 163 46.05 -12.74 -35.19
CA ARG A 163 47.37 -13.31 -35.47
C ARG A 163 47.24 -14.78 -35.86
N THR A 164 47.52 -15.03 -37.13
CA THR A 164 47.71 -16.34 -37.74
C THR A 164 48.67 -17.22 -36.93
N PRO A 165 48.30 -18.46 -36.56
CA PRO A 165 49.27 -19.42 -36.07
C PRO A 165 49.95 -20.14 -37.25
N SER A 166 51.27 -19.98 -37.29
CA SER A 166 52.21 -20.81 -38.04
C SER A 166 51.94 -22.30 -37.79
N VAL A 167 51.69 -23.04 -38.87
CA VAL A 167 51.53 -24.50 -38.86
C VAL A 167 52.88 -25.13 -38.53
N LYS A 168 53.07 -25.49 -37.25
CA LYS A 168 54.14 -26.40 -36.81
C LYS A 168 53.77 -27.83 -37.21
N LYS A 169 54.72 -28.49 -37.88
CA LYS A 169 54.80 -29.93 -38.19
C LYS A 169 54.27 -30.80 -37.03
N PRO A 170 53.41 -31.80 -37.29
CA PRO A 170 53.17 -32.84 -36.31
C PRO A 170 54.33 -33.85 -36.31
N GLU A 171 54.86 -33.98 -35.11
CA GLU A 171 55.83 -34.92 -34.62
C GLU A 171 55.29 -36.35 -34.64
N LYS A 172 56.20 -37.28 -34.93
CA LYS A 172 56.03 -38.74 -35.01
C LYS A 172 55.30 -39.28 -33.78
N ARG A 173 54.15 -39.92 -33.98
CA ARG A 173 53.62 -40.93 -33.05
C ARG A 173 53.49 -42.27 -33.75
N SER A 174 54.32 -43.17 -33.26
CA SER A 174 54.32 -44.61 -33.42
C SER A 174 52.91 -45.20 -33.37
N ARG A 175 52.53 -45.92 -34.44
CA ARG A 175 51.50 -46.95 -34.40
C ARG A 175 52.07 -48.25 -34.96
N SER A 176 51.95 -49.24 -34.10
CA SER A 176 52.28 -50.66 -34.19
C SER A 176 51.74 -51.35 -35.45
N SER A 177 52.59 -52.19 -36.03
CA SER A 177 52.30 -53.19 -37.06
C SER A 177 51.30 -54.26 -36.59
N PRO A 178 50.53 -54.88 -37.50
CA PRO A 178 50.06 -56.25 -37.35
C PRO A 178 51.06 -57.25 -38.00
N PRO A 179 51.09 -58.52 -37.57
CA PRO A 179 52.07 -59.49 -38.02
C PRO A 179 51.62 -60.15 -39.34
N SER A 180 52.54 -60.30 -40.29
CA SER A 180 52.38 -61.28 -41.38
C SER A 180 53.61 -62.17 -41.40
N THR A 181 53.40 -63.38 -40.90
CA THR A 181 54.24 -64.55 -41.12
C THR A 181 53.98 -65.07 -42.53
N SER A 182 54.97 -64.97 -43.43
CA SER A 182 55.13 -65.97 -44.49
C SER A 182 56.58 -65.98 -44.95
N THR A 183 57.22 -67.12 -44.75
CA THR A 183 58.54 -67.52 -45.18
C THR A 183 58.69 -67.39 -46.70
N GLU A 184 59.33 -66.33 -47.17
CA GLU A 184 59.72 -66.20 -48.57
C GLU A 184 61.08 -66.88 -48.77
N LYS A 185 61.03 -68.07 -49.40
CA LYS A 185 62.20 -68.78 -49.91
C LYS A 185 62.90 -67.89 -50.93
N VAL A 186 64.15 -67.53 -50.66
CA VAL A 186 65.07 -66.97 -51.67
C VAL A 186 65.34 -68.06 -52.70
N VAL A 187 64.53 -68.08 -53.77
CA VAL A 187 64.89 -68.75 -55.01
C VAL A 187 65.84 -67.81 -55.75
N LYS A 188 67.12 -68.16 -55.80
CA LYS A 188 68.06 -67.63 -56.79
C LYS A 188 67.53 -68.02 -58.18
N MET A 189 66.74 -67.16 -58.82
CA MET A 189 66.52 -67.24 -60.26
C MET A 189 67.64 -66.44 -60.93
N SER A 190 68.47 -67.19 -61.65
CA SER A 190 69.38 -66.71 -62.67
C SER A 190 68.67 -65.73 -63.60
N ARG A 191 69.20 -64.51 -63.69
CA ARG A 191 68.89 -63.55 -64.75
C ARG A 191 69.32 -64.18 -66.08
N THR A 192 68.37 -64.71 -66.83
CA THR A 192 68.43 -64.66 -68.28
C THR A 192 67.73 -63.37 -68.68
N ASP A 193 68.50 -62.44 -69.24
CA ASP A 193 67.97 -61.24 -69.90
C ASP A 193 67.15 -61.67 -71.12
N GLN A 194 65.91 -62.11 -70.91
CA GLN A 194 64.91 -62.14 -71.97
C GLN A 194 64.47 -60.70 -72.19
N LYS A 195 65.19 -60.03 -73.10
CA LYS A 195 64.73 -58.83 -73.79
C LYS A 195 63.48 -59.21 -74.57
N ILE A 196 62.32 -59.10 -73.92
CA ILE A 196 61.01 -59.15 -74.59
C ILE A 196 60.97 -57.92 -75.48
N THR A 197 61.34 -58.13 -76.74
CA THR A 197 61.27 -57.13 -77.78
C THR A 197 59.82 -57.13 -78.22
N LEU A 198 59.03 -56.18 -77.73
CA LEU A 198 57.66 -55.97 -78.19
C LEU A 198 57.73 -55.52 -79.67
N PRO A 199 56.96 -56.13 -80.59
CA PRO A 199 56.87 -55.68 -81.97
C PRO A 199 56.32 -54.24 -82.02
N ALA A 200 56.97 -53.38 -82.80
CA ALA A 200 56.74 -51.94 -82.87
C ALA A 200 55.50 -51.54 -83.71
N ASP A 201 54.79 -52.54 -84.23
CA ASP A 201 53.65 -52.45 -85.11
C ASP A 201 52.38 -52.79 -84.34
N GLY A 202 51.62 -51.75 -83.99
CA GLY A 202 50.50 -51.73 -83.04
C GLY A 202 49.25 -52.58 -83.36
N GLU A 203 49.33 -53.57 -84.25
CA GLU A 203 48.19 -54.43 -84.61
C GLU A 203 48.15 -55.79 -83.88
N GLY A 204 49.17 -56.12 -83.09
CA GLY A 204 49.32 -57.44 -82.43
C GLY A 204 48.99 -57.55 -80.93
N ALA A 205 48.42 -56.55 -80.27
CA ALA A 205 48.10 -56.65 -78.84
C ALA A 205 47.05 -57.76 -78.57
N PRO A 206 47.30 -58.72 -77.65
CA PRO A 206 46.34 -59.78 -77.34
C PRO A 206 44.95 -59.21 -76.97
N ALA A 207 43.88 -59.88 -77.38
CA ALA A 207 42.50 -59.42 -77.17
C ALA A 207 42.18 -59.08 -75.69
N TRP A 208 42.79 -59.81 -74.74
CA TRP A 208 42.63 -59.53 -73.30
C TRP A 208 43.24 -58.19 -72.87
N PHE A 209 44.32 -57.73 -73.52
CA PHE A 209 44.96 -56.44 -73.24
C PHE A 209 44.08 -55.29 -73.73
N ARG A 210 43.55 -55.38 -74.95
CA ARG A 210 42.59 -54.39 -75.48
C ARG A 210 41.32 -54.29 -74.63
N ALA A 211 40.82 -55.43 -74.14
CA ALA A 211 39.68 -55.46 -73.22
C ALA A 211 40.00 -54.81 -71.87
N TYR A 212 41.21 -55.04 -71.34
CA TYR A 212 41.68 -54.42 -70.10
C TYR A 212 41.88 -52.90 -70.26
N GLU A 213 42.49 -52.46 -71.35
CA GLU A 213 42.66 -51.03 -71.69
C GLU A 213 41.30 -50.34 -71.85
N LYS A 214 40.35 -50.95 -72.56
CA LYS A 214 38.98 -50.43 -72.67
C LYS A 214 38.30 -50.29 -71.29
N ARG A 215 38.48 -51.27 -70.40
CA ARG A 215 37.95 -51.22 -69.03
C ARG A 215 38.61 -50.10 -68.22
N LEU A 216 39.93 -49.96 -68.30
CA LEU A 216 40.66 -48.87 -67.64
C LEU A 216 40.18 -47.51 -68.12
N ASN A 217 40.08 -47.31 -69.44
CA ASN A 217 39.59 -46.06 -70.03
C ASN A 217 38.14 -45.78 -69.63
N GLY A 218 37.29 -46.80 -69.53
CA GLY A 218 35.93 -46.69 -68.99
C GLY A 218 35.92 -46.22 -67.52
N THR A 219 36.67 -46.88 -66.65
CA THR A 219 36.77 -46.50 -65.23
C THR A 219 37.38 -45.10 -65.04
N LEU A 220 38.34 -44.72 -65.88
CA LEU A 220 38.94 -43.39 -65.86
C LEU A 220 37.91 -42.32 -66.27
N GLY A 221 37.10 -42.60 -67.28
CA GLY A 221 35.98 -41.74 -67.69
C GLY A 221 34.95 -41.54 -66.57
N GLU A 222 34.56 -42.61 -65.87
CA GLU A 222 33.65 -42.54 -64.71
C GLU A 222 34.26 -41.74 -63.55
N ILE A 223 35.53 -41.96 -63.23
CA ILE A 223 36.25 -41.21 -62.19
C ILE A 223 36.29 -39.73 -62.56
N LYS A 224 36.61 -39.39 -63.82
CA LYS A 224 36.62 -38.01 -64.30
C LYS A 224 35.24 -37.36 -64.17
N GLY A 225 34.17 -38.03 -64.60
CA GLY A 225 32.81 -37.52 -64.45
C GLY A 225 32.39 -37.29 -62.99
N ARG A 226 32.87 -38.15 -62.06
CA ARG A 226 32.65 -37.95 -60.61
C ARG A 226 33.44 -36.77 -60.06
N ILE A 227 34.67 -36.55 -60.54
CA ILE A 227 35.49 -35.39 -60.17
C ILE A 227 34.79 -34.11 -60.65
N ASP A 228 34.39 -34.04 -61.91
CA ASP A 228 33.69 -32.89 -62.49
C ASP A 228 32.39 -32.59 -61.70
N SER A 229 31.65 -33.62 -61.29
CA SER A 229 30.45 -33.47 -60.45
C SER A 229 30.75 -32.93 -59.05
N LEU A 230 31.85 -33.38 -58.44
CA LEU A 230 32.27 -32.88 -57.12
C LEU A 230 32.74 -31.43 -57.21
N GLU A 231 33.52 -31.07 -58.23
CA GLU A 231 33.97 -29.70 -58.46
C GLU A 231 32.78 -28.74 -58.62
N ALA A 232 31.76 -29.13 -59.40
CA ALA A 232 30.53 -28.34 -59.53
C ALA A 232 29.81 -28.15 -58.19
N ARG A 233 29.76 -29.20 -57.34
CA ARG A 233 29.16 -29.11 -56.00
C ARG A 233 29.97 -28.23 -55.05
N PHE A 234 31.30 -28.28 -55.13
CA PHE A 234 32.18 -27.40 -54.34
C PHE A 234 32.00 -25.93 -54.73
N GLY A 235 31.97 -25.62 -56.04
CA GLY A 235 31.68 -24.25 -56.49
C GLY A 235 30.30 -23.75 -56.02
N ALA A 236 29.28 -24.61 -56.05
CA ALA A 236 27.96 -24.27 -55.49
C ALA A 236 27.97 -24.09 -53.95
N LEU A 237 28.83 -24.79 -53.22
CA LEU A 237 29.00 -24.58 -51.78
C LEU A 237 29.73 -23.25 -51.50
N ASP A 238 30.75 -22.90 -52.27
CA ASP A 238 31.51 -21.66 -52.09
C ASP A 238 30.61 -20.43 -52.25
N THR A 239 29.81 -20.39 -53.33
CA THR A 239 28.82 -19.31 -53.54
C THR A 239 27.81 -19.20 -52.38
N ARG A 240 27.35 -20.32 -51.81
CA ARG A 240 26.47 -20.30 -50.62
C ARG A 240 27.18 -19.79 -49.37
N VAL A 241 28.45 -20.11 -49.18
CA VAL A 241 29.25 -19.60 -48.06
C VAL A 241 29.42 -18.09 -48.17
N GLU A 242 29.71 -17.58 -49.36
CA GLU A 242 29.82 -16.14 -49.63
C GLU A 242 28.50 -15.41 -49.34
N GLU A 243 27.37 -15.96 -49.79
CA GLU A 243 26.06 -15.37 -49.51
C GLU A 243 25.72 -15.35 -48.01
N ILE A 244 26.04 -16.43 -47.28
CA ILE A 244 25.87 -16.46 -45.82
C ILE A 244 26.76 -15.40 -45.15
N ALA A 245 28.00 -15.23 -45.61
CA ALA A 245 28.91 -14.23 -45.06
C ALA A 245 28.38 -12.80 -45.29
N ARG A 246 27.80 -12.53 -46.47
CA ARG A 246 27.15 -11.26 -46.81
C ARG A 246 25.96 -10.99 -45.88
N GLN A 247 25.06 -11.96 -45.72
CA GLN A 247 23.90 -11.85 -44.82
C GLN A 247 24.32 -11.63 -43.36
N GLN A 248 25.40 -12.27 -42.90
CA GLN A 248 25.95 -12.04 -41.56
C GLN A 248 26.50 -10.62 -41.41
N GLY A 249 27.11 -10.06 -42.45
CA GLY A 249 27.55 -8.67 -42.47
C GLY A 249 26.39 -7.69 -42.31
N GLU A 250 25.30 -7.88 -43.07
CA GLU A 250 24.08 -7.07 -42.97
C GLU A 250 23.44 -7.16 -41.58
N GLN A 251 23.32 -8.37 -41.03
CA GLN A 251 22.78 -8.56 -39.69
C GLN A 251 23.63 -7.86 -38.61
N LYS A 252 24.96 -7.90 -38.72
CA LYS A 252 25.85 -7.16 -37.81
C LYS A 252 25.64 -5.65 -37.91
N GLY A 253 25.46 -5.13 -39.12
CA GLY A 253 25.13 -3.72 -39.35
C GLY A 253 23.83 -3.31 -38.67
N LEU A 254 22.75 -4.08 -38.87
CA LEU A 254 21.45 -3.83 -38.24
C LEU A 254 21.51 -3.93 -36.71
N ILE A 255 22.29 -4.87 -36.16
CA ILE A 255 22.50 -4.99 -34.71
C ILE A 255 23.22 -3.74 -34.18
N ALA A 256 24.24 -3.24 -34.88
CA ALA A 256 24.98 -2.05 -34.47
C ALA A 256 24.07 -0.81 -34.46
N GLU A 257 23.24 -0.64 -35.49
CA GLU A 257 22.30 0.47 -35.60
C GLU A 257 21.23 0.42 -34.49
N ASN A 258 20.56 -0.72 -34.33
CA ASN A 258 19.59 -0.91 -33.25
C ASN A 258 20.21 -0.67 -31.87
N THR A 259 21.48 -1.06 -31.67
CA THR A 259 22.18 -0.83 -30.40
C THR A 259 22.43 0.66 -30.16
N ARG A 260 22.69 1.45 -31.22
CA ARG A 260 22.83 2.90 -31.14
C ARG A 260 21.50 3.55 -30.77
N GLU A 261 20.44 3.25 -31.51
CA GLU A 261 19.10 3.80 -31.27
C GLU A 261 18.60 3.48 -29.84
N ILE A 262 18.82 2.26 -29.36
CA ILE A 262 18.46 1.87 -28.00
C ILE A 262 19.20 2.72 -26.96
N ARG A 263 20.49 3.04 -27.17
CA ARG A 263 21.25 3.89 -26.25
C ARG A 263 20.75 5.33 -26.25
N GLU A 264 20.41 5.87 -27.42
CA GLU A 264 19.86 7.23 -27.53
C GLU A 264 18.50 7.33 -26.82
N LEU A 265 17.64 6.32 -27.01
CA LEU A 265 16.36 6.23 -26.29
C LEU A 265 16.56 6.10 -24.77
N ASP A 266 17.52 5.28 -24.32
CA ASP A 266 17.81 5.11 -22.89
C ASP A 266 18.31 6.41 -22.25
N GLN A 267 19.15 7.17 -22.96
CA GLN A 267 19.60 8.49 -22.51
C GLN A 267 18.46 9.49 -22.41
N ARG A 268 17.59 9.56 -23.43
CA ARG A 268 16.43 10.46 -23.43
C ARG A 268 15.42 10.11 -22.33
N ILE A 269 15.14 8.83 -22.13
CA ILE A 269 14.26 8.37 -21.06
C ILE A 269 14.87 8.72 -19.70
N SER A 270 16.18 8.54 -19.54
CA SER A 270 16.87 8.87 -18.29
C SER A 270 16.85 10.36 -17.97
N SER A 271 17.02 11.23 -18.98
CA SER A 271 16.90 12.69 -18.78
C SER A 271 15.48 13.09 -18.40
N GLU A 272 14.47 12.58 -19.12
CA GLU A 272 13.06 12.90 -18.84
C GLU A 272 12.61 12.43 -17.46
N ILE A 273 13.05 11.24 -17.02
CA ILE A 273 12.80 10.76 -15.64
C ILE A 273 13.43 11.68 -14.60
N THR A 274 14.59 12.25 -14.89
CA THR A 274 15.31 13.14 -13.98
C THR A 274 14.58 14.48 -13.86
N ASP A 275 14.15 15.05 -14.98
CA ASP A 275 13.38 16.30 -15.02
C ASP A 275 12.04 16.15 -14.31
N LEU A 276 11.30 15.05 -14.57
CA LEU A 276 10.03 14.75 -13.89
C LEU A 276 10.20 14.60 -12.38
N ARG A 277 11.31 14.00 -11.92
CA ARG A 277 11.62 13.93 -10.47
C ARG A 277 11.88 15.31 -9.88
N GLY A 278 12.58 16.18 -10.62
CA GLY A 278 12.79 17.58 -10.21
C GLY A 278 11.47 18.33 -10.06
N HIS A 279 10.60 18.26 -11.07
CA HIS A 279 9.27 18.89 -11.01
C HIS A 279 8.42 18.36 -9.86
N LEU A 280 8.40 17.04 -9.64
CA LEU A 280 7.64 16.45 -8.53
C LEU A 280 8.14 16.94 -7.16
N THR A 281 9.46 17.10 -7.01
CA THR A 281 10.07 17.59 -5.77
C THR A 281 9.70 19.04 -5.51
N ASN A 282 9.73 19.90 -6.54
CA ASN A 282 9.31 21.29 -6.44
C ASN A 282 7.82 21.41 -6.07
N ASN A 283 6.95 20.67 -6.75
CA ASN A 283 5.51 20.67 -6.45
C ASN A 283 5.23 20.19 -5.01
N LEU A 284 5.97 19.20 -4.53
CA LEU A 284 5.83 18.73 -3.14
C LEU A 284 6.21 19.83 -2.14
N ASN A 285 7.28 20.58 -2.42
CA ASN A 285 7.71 21.70 -1.58
C ASN A 285 6.65 22.81 -1.58
N GLU A 286 6.10 23.17 -2.74
CA GLU A 286 5.02 24.16 -2.86
C GLU A 286 3.77 23.74 -2.07
N ILE A 287 3.32 22.49 -2.20
CA ILE A 287 2.18 21.96 -1.43
C ILE A 287 2.45 22.05 0.08
N ASN A 288 3.67 21.74 0.52
CA ASN A 288 4.03 21.82 1.93
C ASN A 288 4.01 23.28 2.44
N THR A 289 4.45 24.24 1.63
CA THR A 289 4.36 25.67 1.98
C THR A 289 2.91 26.15 2.08
N LEU A 290 2.08 25.85 1.07
CA LEU A 290 0.66 26.19 1.09
C LEU A 290 -0.08 25.57 2.29
N ARG A 291 0.30 24.34 2.66
CA ARG A 291 -0.25 23.68 3.85
C ARG A 291 0.16 24.38 5.14
N ALA A 292 1.40 24.86 5.24
CA ALA A 292 1.86 25.63 6.38
C ALA A 292 1.08 26.94 6.52
N ASP A 293 0.88 27.66 5.41
CA ASP A 293 0.13 28.91 5.37
C ASP A 293 -1.36 28.73 5.73
N LEU A 294 -1.98 27.65 5.24
CA LEU A 294 -3.35 27.30 5.60
C LEU A 294 -3.49 26.97 7.10
N ASN A 295 -2.50 26.28 7.67
CA ASN A 295 -2.50 25.99 9.11
C ASN A 295 -2.28 27.25 9.94
N ALA A 296 -1.45 28.18 9.47
CA ALA A 296 -1.23 29.46 10.12
C ALA A 296 -2.50 30.34 10.11
N THR A 297 -3.30 30.28 9.05
CA THR A 297 -4.54 31.08 8.91
C THR A 297 -5.76 30.43 9.55
N SER A 298 -5.90 29.11 9.55
CA SER A 298 -7.07 28.42 10.15
C SER A 298 -7.11 28.49 11.67
N ARG A 299 -5.96 28.47 12.34
CA ARG A 299 -5.84 28.52 13.80
C ARG A 299 -6.43 29.79 14.43
N PRO A 300 -6.12 31.01 13.96
CA PRO A 300 -6.73 32.23 14.51
C PRO A 300 -8.22 32.34 14.20
N VAL A 301 -8.68 31.85 13.04
CA VAL A 301 -10.11 31.85 12.69
C VAL A 301 -10.92 30.96 13.64
N SER A 302 -10.41 29.77 13.97
CA SER A 302 -11.06 28.89 14.94
C SER A 302 -11.10 29.50 16.35
N ALA A 303 -10.04 30.20 16.77
CA ALA A 303 -9.99 30.84 18.07
C ALA A 303 -10.98 32.01 18.17
N ALA A 304 -11.02 32.87 17.14
CA ALA A 304 -11.97 33.98 17.06
C ALA A 304 -13.43 33.49 17.00
N HIS A 305 -13.70 32.39 16.29
CA HIS A 305 -15.03 31.81 16.22
C HIS A 305 -15.51 31.25 17.56
N LEU A 306 -14.63 30.59 18.32
CA LEU A 306 -14.95 30.09 19.67
C LEU A 306 -15.19 31.23 20.66
N ASP A 307 -14.48 32.35 20.53
CA ASP A 307 -14.67 33.53 21.36
C ASP A 307 -16.01 34.23 21.06
N LEU A 308 -16.37 34.31 19.78
CA LEU A 308 -17.69 34.81 19.34
C LEU A 308 -18.84 33.92 19.84
N LEU A 309 -18.67 32.59 19.78
CA LEU A 309 -19.68 31.65 20.28
C LEU A 309 -19.77 31.65 21.81
N SER A 310 -18.67 31.88 22.51
CA SER A 310 -18.64 31.95 23.98
C SER A 310 -19.30 33.23 24.53
N SER A 311 -19.37 34.28 23.71
CA SER A 311 -20.03 35.55 24.03
C SER A 311 -21.48 35.66 23.51
N ALA A 312 -21.88 34.83 22.55
CA ALA A 312 -23.22 34.86 21.97
C ALA A 312 -24.29 34.20 22.88
N ASP A 313 -25.41 34.91 23.09
CA ASP A 313 -26.58 34.35 23.75
C ASP A 313 -27.29 33.35 22.84
N LEU A 314 -27.09 32.05 23.10
CA LEU A 314 -27.78 31.00 22.35
C LEU A 314 -29.30 30.94 22.64
N CYS A 315 -29.82 31.76 23.56
CA CYS A 315 -31.24 31.82 23.92
C CYS A 315 -31.83 30.46 24.33
N GLU A 316 -31.00 29.64 24.98
CA GLU A 316 -31.33 28.28 25.38
C GLU A 316 -31.90 28.20 26.82
N VAL A 317 -32.97 27.41 26.99
CA VAL A 317 -33.54 27.03 28.30
C VAL A 317 -33.46 25.54 28.48
N ARG A 318 -32.92 25.10 29.62
CA ARG A 318 -32.93 23.71 30.04
C ARG A 318 -34.24 23.39 30.74
N ILE A 319 -34.89 22.31 30.33
CA ILE A 319 -36.09 21.74 30.95
C ILE A 319 -35.72 20.35 31.47
N ALA A 320 -35.75 20.17 32.78
CA ALA A 320 -35.39 18.94 33.48
C ALA A 320 -36.61 18.36 34.21
N GLY A 321 -36.57 17.05 34.44
CA GLY A 321 -37.62 16.33 35.15
C GLY A 321 -38.69 15.72 34.24
N ILE A 322 -38.42 15.60 32.93
CA ILE A 322 -39.35 15.01 31.97
C ILE A 322 -39.30 13.48 32.13
N PRO A 323 -40.42 12.79 32.38
CA PRO A 323 -40.45 11.32 32.40
C PRO A 323 -39.95 10.73 31.08
N SER A 324 -39.00 9.77 31.15
CA SER A 324 -38.50 9.09 29.95
C SER A 324 -39.52 8.11 29.35
N ALA A 325 -40.56 7.74 30.10
CA ALA A 325 -41.65 6.89 29.63
C ALA A 325 -42.56 7.57 28.59
N ILE A 326 -42.43 8.89 28.43
CA ILE A 326 -43.18 9.65 27.43
C ILE A 326 -42.55 9.41 26.06
N GLU A 327 -43.27 8.71 25.18
CA GLU A 327 -42.87 8.46 23.79
C GLU A 327 -43.11 9.64 22.83
N THR A 328 -43.48 10.82 23.33
CA THR A 328 -43.69 11.99 22.47
C THR A 328 -42.37 12.61 22.02
N ASP A 329 -42.43 13.22 20.84
CA ASP A 329 -41.32 14.00 20.28
C ASP A 329 -40.93 15.15 21.21
N SER A 330 -39.66 15.53 21.17
CA SER A 330 -39.11 16.58 22.03
C SER A 330 -39.74 17.93 21.75
N VAL A 331 -40.18 18.21 20.51
CA VAL A 331 -40.86 19.46 20.16
C VAL A 331 -42.26 19.48 20.79
N THR A 332 -43.05 18.43 20.59
CA THR A 332 -44.39 18.31 21.21
C THR A 332 -44.30 18.35 22.73
N THR A 333 -43.29 17.71 23.33
CA THR A 333 -43.03 17.80 24.77
C THR A 333 -42.80 19.25 25.20
N ALA A 334 -42.03 20.03 24.43
CA ALA A 334 -41.79 21.45 24.73
C ALA A 334 -43.06 22.28 24.60
N GLU A 335 -43.88 22.01 23.59
CA GLU A 335 -45.17 22.68 23.38
C GLU A 335 -46.16 22.43 24.51
N LEU A 336 -46.30 21.18 24.98
CA LEU A 336 -47.13 20.83 26.15
C LEU A 336 -46.68 21.56 27.41
N VAL A 337 -45.37 21.69 27.62
CA VAL A 337 -44.82 22.46 28.76
C VAL A 337 -45.13 23.95 28.62
N LEU A 338 -45.09 24.51 27.41
CA LEU A 338 -45.48 25.89 27.16
C LEU A 338 -46.98 26.12 27.34
N GLU A 339 -47.80 25.14 26.95
CA GLU A 339 -49.24 25.17 27.13
C GLU A 339 -49.63 25.15 28.62
N ALA A 340 -48.98 24.27 29.40
CA ALA A 340 -49.13 24.24 30.85
C ALA A 340 -48.75 25.57 31.53
N LEU A 341 -47.88 26.36 30.90
CA LEU A 341 -47.50 27.70 31.35
C LEU A 341 -48.40 28.83 30.84
N GLN A 342 -49.40 28.51 29.98
CA GLN A 342 -50.24 29.46 29.23
C GLN A 342 -49.42 30.38 28.31
N LEU A 343 -48.35 29.83 27.71
CA LEU A 343 -47.41 30.53 26.83
C LEU A 343 -47.41 29.98 25.41
N ASN A 344 -48.59 29.60 24.89
CA ASN A 344 -48.76 28.94 23.58
C ASN A 344 -48.12 29.73 22.43
N ARG A 345 -48.09 31.06 22.53
CA ARG A 345 -47.45 31.94 21.53
C ARG A 345 -45.93 31.75 21.43
N LEU A 346 -45.27 31.27 22.48
CA LEU A 346 -43.83 31.01 22.46
C LEU A 346 -43.46 29.73 21.70
N ALA A 347 -44.42 28.83 21.45
CA ALA A 347 -44.18 27.61 20.66
C ALA A 347 -43.68 27.96 19.25
N LEU A 348 -44.26 29.01 18.64
CA LEU A 348 -43.86 29.54 17.33
C LEU A 348 -42.43 30.14 17.32
N LEU A 349 -41.85 30.40 18.49
CA LEU A 349 -40.51 30.96 18.64
C LEU A 349 -39.46 29.89 18.98
N ILE A 350 -39.83 28.61 19.02
CA ILE A 350 -38.88 27.51 19.19
C ILE A 350 -38.12 27.32 17.87
N LEU A 351 -36.81 27.51 17.91
CA LEU A 351 -35.94 27.26 16.75
C LEU A 351 -35.42 25.83 16.71
N LYS A 352 -35.10 25.27 17.88
CA LYS A 352 -34.52 23.93 18.01
C LYS A 352 -34.77 23.36 19.38
N VAL A 353 -35.14 22.09 19.46
CA VAL A 353 -35.12 21.31 20.70
C VAL A 353 -34.04 20.23 20.57
N ARG A 354 -33.23 20.05 21.61
CA ARG A 354 -32.20 19.01 21.65
C ARG A 354 -32.23 18.29 22.99
N SER A 355 -31.89 17.00 22.99
CA SER A 355 -31.68 16.26 24.24
C SER A 355 -30.45 16.82 24.96
N TRP A 356 -30.56 16.96 26.28
CA TRP A 356 -29.43 17.29 27.14
C TRP A 356 -28.96 16.02 27.82
N LEU A 357 -27.97 15.39 27.20
CA LEU A 357 -27.23 14.33 27.87
C LEU A 357 -26.41 15.00 28.97
N PRO A 358 -26.54 14.58 30.24
CA PRO A 358 -25.58 14.98 31.26
C PRO A 358 -24.19 14.69 30.70
N GLN A 359 -23.32 15.69 30.68
CA GLN A 359 -21.94 15.49 30.32
C GLN A 359 -21.37 14.56 31.40
N THR A 360 -21.35 13.26 31.10
CA THR A 360 -20.81 12.23 31.98
C THR A 360 -19.34 12.57 32.17
N GLN A 361 -19.03 13.31 33.22
CA GLN A 361 -17.72 13.16 33.84
C GLN A 361 -17.63 11.68 34.15
N ALA A 362 -16.63 11.03 33.56
CA ALA A 362 -16.31 9.64 33.83
C ALA A 362 -15.95 9.50 35.31
N SER A 363 -16.97 9.40 36.15
CA SER A 363 -16.88 8.81 37.47
C SER A 363 -16.81 7.32 37.22
N VAL A 364 -15.58 6.83 37.16
CA VAL A 364 -15.24 5.55 37.76
C VAL A 364 -15.89 5.56 39.15
N ASP A 365 -16.54 4.46 39.55
CA ASP A 365 -17.30 4.29 40.81
C ASP A 365 -18.81 4.59 40.76
N ALA A 366 -19.52 3.98 39.81
CA ALA A 366 -20.99 3.81 39.88
C ALA A 366 -21.38 2.35 40.16
N ALA A 367 -20.70 1.69 41.11
CA ALA A 367 -21.09 0.37 41.61
C ALA A 367 -21.88 0.42 42.93
N THR A 368 -22.20 1.62 43.44
CA THR A 368 -22.91 1.77 44.71
C THR A 368 -23.92 2.92 44.64
N ALA A 369 -24.90 2.81 43.75
CA ALA A 369 -26.10 3.65 43.77
C ALA A 369 -27.34 2.75 43.76
N SER A 370 -27.71 2.36 44.97
CA SER A 370 -29.06 2.20 45.48
C SER A 370 -30.18 1.85 44.50
N THR A 371 -30.70 0.63 44.68
CA THR A 371 -32.06 0.17 44.35
C THR A 371 -33.09 1.24 44.73
N SER A 372 -33.41 2.12 43.79
CA SER A 372 -34.68 2.82 43.74
C SER A 372 -35.30 2.47 42.40
N THR A 373 -36.55 2.03 42.42
CA THR A 373 -37.44 1.86 41.26
C THR A 373 -37.79 3.24 40.66
N GLY A 374 -36.76 4.07 40.44
CA GLY A 374 -36.88 5.47 40.06
C GLY A 374 -37.16 5.60 38.57
N VAL A 375 -38.29 6.25 38.27
CA VAL A 375 -38.63 6.69 36.91
C VAL A 375 -37.43 7.41 36.31
N THR A 376 -36.90 6.90 35.20
CA THR A 376 -35.80 7.56 34.49
C THR A 376 -36.31 8.89 33.97
N ARG A 377 -35.55 9.97 34.21
CA ARG A 377 -35.93 11.33 33.81
C ARG A 377 -34.96 11.84 32.75
N ARG A 378 -35.50 12.38 31.67
CA ARG A 378 -34.76 13.06 30.62
C ARG A 378 -34.73 14.56 30.85
N THR A 379 -33.69 15.19 30.32
CA THR A 379 -33.53 16.65 30.28
C THR A 379 -33.42 17.05 28.82
N MET A 380 -34.03 18.18 28.45
CA MET A 380 -33.92 18.75 27.11
C MET A 380 -33.56 20.22 27.18
N VAL A 381 -33.10 20.75 26.05
CA VAL A 381 -32.83 22.17 25.84
C VAL A 381 -33.69 22.67 24.71
N VAL A 382 -34.37 23.78 24.97
CA VAL A 382 -35.17 24.50 24.00
C VAL A 382 -34.43 25.78 23.65
N ARG A 383 -34.09 25.94 22.38
CA ARG A 383 -33.52 27.17 21.82
C ARG A 383 -34.65 28.03 21.27
N LEU A 384 -34.73 29.26 21.76
CA LEU A 384 -35.75 30.22 21.35
C LEU A 384 -35.17 31.25 20.36
N ALA A 385 -36.05 31.90 19.61
CA ALA A 385 -35.69 32.89 18.59
C ALA A 385 -35.08 34.18 19.19
N SER A 386 -35.34 34.48 20.46
CA SER A 386 -34.83 35.69 21.10
C SER A 386 -34.62 35.53 22.61
N ALA A 387 -33.73 36.36 23.16
CA ALA A 387 -33.49 36.43 24.60
C ALA A 387 -34.74 36.89 25.36
N GLY A 388 -35.57 37.77 24.77
CA GLY A 388 -36.84 38.19 25.34
C GLY A 388 -37.81 37.02 25.52
N ALA A 389 -37.94 36.14 24.52
CA ALA A 389 -38.76 34.93 24.61
C ALA A 389 -38.25 34.00 25.73
N ARG A 390 -36.93 33.82 25.82
CA ARG A 390 -36.28 33.05 26.90
C ARG A 390 -36.61 33.63 28.28
N ASP A 391 -36.48 34.93 28.44
CA ASP A 391 -36.65 35.60 29.72
C ASP A 391 -38.14 35.56 30.16
N VAL A 392 -39.09 35.74 29.23
CA VAL A 392 -40.53 35.54 29.50
C VAL A 392 -40.80 34.11 29.98
N LEU A 393 -40.23 33.12 29.31
CA LEU A 393 -40.38 31.72 29.67
C LEU A 393 -39.80 31.42 31.07
N LEU A 394 -38.63 31.94 31.39
CA LEU A 394 -37.99 31.77 32.70
C LEU A 394 -38.74 32.50 33.83
N VAL A 395 -39.38 33.64 33.53
CA VAL A 395 -40.24 34.34 34.50
C VAL A 395 -41.49 33.53 34.83
N ALA A 396 -42.02 32.77 33.87
CA ALA A 396 -43.16 31.87 34.08
C ALA A 396 -42.78 30.53 34.72
N ALA A 397 -41.51 30.11 34.63
CA ALA A 397 -41.02 28.83 35.17
C ALA A 397 -41.43 28.50 36.63
N PRO A 398 -41.52 29.45 37.59
CA PRO A 398 -42.01 29.15 38.93
C PRO A 398 -43.43 28.59 38.96
N ARG A 399 -44.26 28.87 37.95
CA ARG A 399 -45.63 28.32 37.84
C ARG A 399 -45.63 26.81 37.67
N LEU A 400 -44.58 26.23 37.07
CA LEU A 400 -44.41 24.76 36.95
C LEU A 400 -44.10 24.07 38.28
N ARG A 401 -43.88 24.81 39.37
CA ARG A 401 -43.72 24.22 40.70
C ARG A 401 -45.06 23.84 41.35
N LEU A 402 -46.17 24.32 40.79
CA LEU A 402 -47.52 24.15 41.34
C LEU A 402 -48.24 22.92 40.77
N PRO A 403 -48.34 22.70 39.45
CA PRO A 403 -49.02 21.53 38.93
C PRO A 403 -48.14 20.28 39.07
N PRO A 404 -48.72 19.12 39.43
CA PRO A 404 -48.04 17.84 39.24
C PRO A 404 -47.77 17.60 37.75
N ILE A 405 -46.76 16.79 37.44
CA ILE A 405 -46.39 16.45 36.06
C ILE A 405 -47.51 15.72 35.30
N GLY A 406 -48.36 14.98 36.01
CA GLY A 406 -49.38 14.12 35.42
C GLY A 406 -50.33 14.83 34.47
N PRO A 407 -51.01 15.92 34.88
CA PRO A 407 -51.86 16.72 34.01
C PRO A 407 -51.20 17.27 32.74
N ILE A 408 -49.89 17.50 32.75
CA ILE A 408 -49.16 18.09 31.60
C ILE A 408 -48.94 17.04 30.50
N PHE A 409 -48.70 15.79 30.88
CA PHE A 409 -48.39 14.71 29.93
C PHE A 409 -49.45 13.61 29.86
N GLY A 410 -50.56 13.76 30.60
CA GLY A 410 -51.64 12.78 30.65
C GLY A 410 -51.26 11.47 31.35
N ILE A 411 -50.31 11.51 32.30
CA ILE A 411 -49.82 10.32 32.99
C ILE A 411 -50.25 10.34 34.46
N GLU A 412 -50.88 9.27 34.91
CA GLU A 412 -51.15 9.05 36.34
C GLU A 412 -49.83 8.68 37.04
N HIS A 413 -49.14 9.68 37.59
CA HIS A 413 -47.94 9.48 38.41
C HIS A 413 -48.18 10.00 39.83
N ASP A 414 -48.04 9.10 40.80
CA ASP A 414 -48.33 9.33 42.22
C ASP A 414 -47.11 9.87 42.99
N GLY A 415 -46.38 10.81 42.38
CA GLY A 415 -45.14 11.36 42.92
C GLY A 415 -45.12 12.89 42.97
N PRO A 416 -44.34 13.50 43.89
CA PRO A 416 -44.15 14.96 43.98
C PRO A 416 -43.28 15.50 42.83
N ASP A 417 -43.39 14.91 41.64
CA ASP A 417 -42.51 15.16 40.52
C ASP A 417 -42.87 16.50 39.88
N ARG A 418 -41.85 17.35 39.76
CA ARG A 418 -41.98 18.73 39.28
C ARG A 418 -41.00 18.97 38.16
N LEU A 419 -41.44 19.74 37.17
CA LEU A 419 -40.56 20.21 36.10
C LEU A 419 -39.69 21.36 36.62
N HIS A 420 -38.43 21.35 36.20
CA HIS A 420 -37.47 22.39 36.51
C HIS A 420 -36.98 23.05 35.24
N MET A 421 -37.15 24.37 35.15
CA MET A 421 -36.58 25.15 34.06
C MET A 421 -35.47 26.05 34.57
N SER A 422 -34.38 26.11 33.81
CA SER A 422 -33.23 26.95 34.14
C SER A 422 -32.58 27.49 32.87
N ALA A 423 -32.14 28.75 32.90
CA ALA A 423 -31.33 29.31 31.82
C ALA A 423 -30.02 28.52 31.67
N ILE A 424 -29.57 28.34 30.43
CA ILE A 424 -28.21 27.87 30.16
C ILE A 424 -27.36 29.12 29.99
N LEU A 425 -26.44 29.33 30.94
CA LEU A 425 -25.55 30.48 30.95
C LEU A 425 -24.17 30.07 30.40
N PRO A 426 -23.51 30.92 29.59
CA PRO A 426 -22.12 30.72 29.21
C PRO A 426 -21.23 30.54 30.45
N GLY A 427 -20.18 29.72 30.34
CA GLY A 427 -19.31 29.36 31.46
C GLY A 427 -18.80 30.56 32.29
N PRO A 428 -18.25 31.63 31.67
CA PRO A 428 -17.80 32.82 32.38
C PRO A 428 -18.93 33.49 33.17
N LEU A 429 -20.10 33.64 32.55
CA LEU A 429 -21.27 34.27 33.17
C LEU A 429 -21.83 33.41 34.31
N TYR A 430 -21.85 32.08 34.15
CA TYR A 430 -22.27 31.17 35.21
C TYR A 430 -21.34 31.26 36.44
N GLY A 431 -20.04 31.44 36.23
CA GLY A 431 -19.06 31.69 37.29
C GLY A 431 -19.40 32.95 38.10
N ILE A 432 -19.65 34.07 37.42
CA ILE A 432 -20.06 35.33 38.06
C ILE A 432 -21.40 35.16 38.77
N TYR A 433 -22.38 34.49 38.15
CA TYR A 433 -23.70 34.25 38.73
C TYR A 433 -23.63 33.45 40.03
N LYS A 434 -22.81 32.40 40.08
CA LYS A 434 -22.53 31.63 41.30
C LYS A 434 -21.94 32.51 42.41
N LYS A 435 -20.97 33.37 42.08
CA LYS A 435 -20.40 34.33 43.04
C LYS A 435 -21.46 35.33 43.53
N CYS A 436 -22.31 35.83 42.64
CA CYS A 436 -23.44 36.68 42.99
C CYS A 436 -24.45 36.00 43.92
N GLN A 437 -24.74 34.71 43.73
CA GLN A 437 -25.60 33.96 44.65
C GLN A 437 -25.00 33.83 46.05
N THR A 438 -23.70 33.60 46.15
CA THR A 438 -23.01 33.54 47.45
C THR A 438 -23.03 34.91 48.14
N ALA A 439 -22.69 35.97 47.39
CA ALA A 439 -22.72 37.34 47.90
C ALA A 439 -24.14 37.79 48.29
N SER A 440 -25.17 37.39 47.53
CA SER A 440 -26.55 37.77 47.85
C SER A 440 -26.99 37.22 49.19
N ARG A 441 -26.61 35.97 49.51
CA ARG A 441 -26.89 35.36 50.81
C ARG A 441 -26.11 36.04 51.94
N ALA A 442 -24.82 36.32 51.73
CA ALA A 442 -23.96 36.95 52.73
C ALA A 442 -24.41 38.39 53.06
N LEU A 443 -24.79 39.18 52.05
CA LEU A 443 -25.14 40.59 52.19
C LEU A 443 -26.65 40.83 52.38
N LYS A 444 -27.46 39.77 52.45
CA LYS A 444 -28.93 39.79 52.54
C LYS A 444 -29.63 40.49 51.36
N TYR A 445 -29.10 40.35 50.14
CA TYR A 445 -29.75 40.80 48.91
C TYR A 445 -30.76 39.75 48.43
N LEU A 446 -31.68 40.17 47.57
CA LEU A 446 -32.54 39.23 46.85
C LEU A 446 -31.72 38.37 45.87
N PRO A 447 -32.22 37.18 45.49
CA PRO A 447 -31.54 36.32 44.54
C PRO A 447 -31.19 37.06 43.24
N PRO A 448 -29.99 36.81 42.67
CA PRO A 448 -29.57 37.47 41.43
C PRO A 448 -30.50 37.11 40.28
N ILE A 449 -30.77 38.08 39.42
CA ILE A 449 -31.64 37.96 38.26
C ILE A 449 -30.77 38.04 37.02
N VAL A 450 -30.92 37.11 36.09
CA VAL A 450 -30.24 37.18 34.79
C VAL A 450 -31.21 37.67 33.73
N ARG A 451 -30.84 38.72 32.98
CA ARG A 451 -31.60 39.24 31.84
C ARG A 451 -30.65 39.63 30.72
N GLY A 452 -30.90 39.15 29.50
CA GLY A 452 -30.04 39.44 28.34
C GLY A 452 -28.55 39.21 28.58
N LEU A 453 -28.18 38.07 29.19
CA LEU A 453 -26.81 37.72 29.61
C LEU A 453 -26.13 38.69 30.60
N ARG A 454 -26.86 39.61 31.22
CA ARG A 454 -26.34 40.42 32.33
C ARG A 454 -26.93 39.96 33.64
N ILE A 455 -26.11 39.97 34.68
CA ILE A 455 -26.53 39.60 36.03
C ILE A 455 -26.87 40.88 36.77
N TYR A 456 -28.04 40.90 37.39
CA TYR A 456 -28.52 42.01 38.18
C TYR A 456 -28.73 41.58 39.62
N MET A 457 -28.32 42.43 40.55
CA MET A 457 -28.60 42.29 41.97
C MET A 457 -29.52 43.42 42.45
N ARG A 458 -30.31 43.15 43.48
CA ARG A 458 -31.13 44.17 44.14
C ARG A 458 -31.23 43.87 45.62
N GLN A 459 -31.23 44.92 46.42
CA GLN A 459 -31.22 44.82 47.87
C GLN A 459 -32.62 44.46 48.40
N SER A 460 -33.65 45.14 47.92
CA SER A 460 -35.05 44.90 48.27
C SER A 460 -35.93 44.84 47.02
N ARG A 461 -37.23 44.52 47.17
CA ARG A 461 -38.17 44.53 46.03
C ARG A 461 -38.38 45.92 45.44
N LYS A 462 -38.14 46.97 46.24
CA LYS A 462 -38.34 48.38 45.86
C LYS A 462 -37.05 49.06 45.37
N SER A 463 -35.87 48.48 45.63
CA SER A 463 -34.60 49.04 45.17
C SER A 463 -34.39 48.85 43.66
N SER A 464 -33.63 49.74 43.04
CA SER A 464 -33.16 49.60 41.65
C SER A 464 -32.31 48.34 41.45
N LEU A 465 -32.24 47.89 40.19
CA LEU A 465 -31.36 46.81 39.78
C LEU A 465 -29.93 47.34 39.58
N ILE A 466 -28.96 46.64 40.15
CA ILE A 466 -27.52 46.93 40.01
C ILE A 466 -26.95 45.89 39.03
N SER A 467 -26.38 46.33 37.92
CA SER A 467 -25.69 45.44 36.97
C SER A 467 -24.36 44.98 37.58
N ILE A 468 -24.06 43.69 37.45
CA ILE A 468 -22.80 43.08 37.87
C ILE A 468 -22.17 42.47 36.62
N ASP A 469 -21.20 43.18 36.05
CA ASP A 469 -20.52 42.75 34.82
C ASP A 469 -19.23 41.97 35.16
N GLY A 470 -18.71 42.11 36.38
CA GLY A 470 -17.55 41.36 36.86
C GLY A 470 -17.42 41.33 38.38
N GLU A 471 -16.33 40.73 38.86
CA GLU A 471 -16.06 40.56 40.30
C GLU A 471 -15.81 41.88 41.02
N ALA A 472 -15.25 42.87 40.31
CA ALA A 472 -15.02 44.20 40.84
C ALA A 472 -16.32 44.92 41.24
N ASP A 473 -17.43 44.66 40.54
CA ASP A 473 -18.73 45.25 40.87
C ASP A 473 -19.38 44.58 42.08
N LEU A 474 -19.12 43.27 42.24
CA LEU A 474 -19.56 42.52 43.40
C LEU A 474 -18.96 43.07 44.71
N ALA A 475 -17.70 43.49 44.66
CA ALA A 475 -16.99 44.09 45.81
C ALA A 475 -17.54 45.45 46.22
N LYS A 476 -18.26 46.16 45.34
CA LYS A 476 -18.87 47.47 45.64
C LYS A 476 -20.20 47.35 46.39
N LEU A 477 -20.76 46.14 46.51
CA LEU A 477 -22.04 45.92 47.18
C LEU A 477 -21.89 46.09 48.70
N LYS A 478 -22.75 46.92 49.29
CA LYS A 478 -22.79 47.17 50.73
C LYS A 478 -23.81 46.26 51.42
N PRO A 479 -23.54 45.75 52.63
CA PRO A 479 -24.49 44.95 53.39
C PRO A 479 -25.78 45.75 53.67
N HIS A 480 -26.92 45.07 53.64
CA HIS A 480 -28.19 45.70 54.00
C HIS A 480 -28.25 45.93 55.52
N THR A 481 -28.05 47.18 55.93
CA THR A 481 -28.44 47.66 57.26
C THR A 481 -29.96 47.78 57.28
N SER A 482 -30.62 46.75 57.77
CA SER A 482 -32.07 46.67 57.94
C SER A 482 -32.58 47.67 58.96
#